data_AF-A0A5E4IJI2-F1
#
_entry.id   AF-A0A5E4IJI2-F1
#
_cell.length_a   1.000
_cell.length_b   1.000
_cell.length_c   1.000
_cell.angle_alpha   90.00
_cell.angle_beta   90.00
_cell.angle_gamma   90.00
#
_symmetry.space_group_name_H-M   'P 1'
#
loop_
_entity.id
_entity.type
_entity.pdbx_description
1 polymer ?
#
loop_
_entity_poly.entity_id
_entity_poly.type
_entity_poly.pdbx_seq_one_letter_code
_entity_poly.pdbx_strand_id
1 'polypeptide(L)' 'MVTVLCNDSEIEVEDGVVCEICGLELEEFDQVTGTGIHGYYHWTCVTHVD' A
#
# COMPACT_ATOMS: atom_id res chain seq x y z
N MET A 1 9.29 -10.72 -1.53
CA MET A 1 7.89 -10.25 -1.59
C MET A 1 7.50 -9.98 -0.16
N VAL A 2 6.82 -8.87 0.08
CA VAL A 2 6.31 -8.47 1.41
C VAL A 2 4.79 -8.57 1.41
N THR A 3 4.23 -9.10 2.49
CA THR A 3 2.78 -9.17 2.68
C THR A 3 2.31 -7.86 3.30
N VAL A 4 1.38 -7.18 2.65
CA VAL A 4 0.82 -5.90 3.11
C VAL A 4 -0.69 -6.03 3.27
N LEU A 5 -1.29 -5.19 4.12
CA LEU A 5 -2.74 -5.19 4.32
C LEU A 5 -3.42 -4.45 3.17
N CYS A 6 -4.58 -4.90 2.69
CA CYS A 6 -5.34 -4.26 1.63
C CYS A 6 -6.84 -4.50 1.85
N ASN A 7 -7.59 -3.44 2.19
CA ASN A 7 -9.03 -3.50 2.45
C ASN A 7 -9.43 -4.75 3.27
N ASP A 8 -8.88 -4.86 4.48
CA ASP A 8 -9.07 -5.99 5.41
C ASP A 8 -8.62 -7.37 4.92
N SER A 9 -7.84 -7.43 3.83
CA SER A 9 -7.20 -8.64 3.30
C SER A 9 -5.69 -8.50 3.31
N GLU A 10 -4.95 -9.61 3.17
CA GLU A 10 -3.50 -9.60 2.98
C GLU A 10 -3.18 -9.80 1.50
N ILE A 11 -2.24 -9.03 0.96
CA ILE A 11 -1.75 -9.18 -0.42
C ILE A 11 -0.22 -9.24 -0.43
N GLU A 12 0.34 -9.95 -1.39
CA GLU A 12 1.79 -9.95 -1.63
C GLU A 12 2.15 -8.86 -2.62
N VAL A 13 3.14 -8.04 -2.28
CA VAL A 13 3.78 -7.08 -3.17
C VAL A 13 5.27 -7.41 -3.31
N GLU A 14 5.89 -7.01 -4.41
CA GLU A 14 7.33 -7.23 -4.59
C GLU A 14 8.13 -6.46 -3.52
N ASP A 15 9.31 -6.98 -3.15
CA ASP A 15 10.18 -6.25 -2.22
C ASP A 15 10.66 -4.96 -2.90
N GLY A 16 10.71 -3.87 -2.13
CA GLY A 16 11.12 -2.57 -2.66
C GLY A 16 10.05 -1.84 -3.46
N VAL A 17 8.79 -2.32 -3.48
CA VAL A 17 7.67 -1.50 -3.94
C VAL A 17 7.57 -0.27 -3.04
N VAL A 18 7.60 0.90 -3.66
CA VAL A 18 7.54 2.19 -2.95
C VAL A 18 6.14 2.77 -3.01
N CYS A 19 5.74 3.40 -1.92
CA CYS A 19 4.56 4.24 -1.88
C CYS A 19 4.72 5.40 -2.86
N GLU A 20 3.83 5.51 -3.84
CA GLU A 20 3.92 6.52 -4.90
C GLU A 20 3.70 7.96 -4.39
N ILE A 21 3.24 8.13 -3.15
CA ILE A 21 2.97 9.43 -2.53
C ILE A 21 4.19 9.95 -1.75
N CYS A 22 4.80 9.12 -0.90
CA CYS A 22 5.90 9.53 -0.03
C CYS A 22 7.28 9.02 -0.49
N GLY A 23 7.33 8.08 -1.43
CA GLY A 23 8.55 7.47 -1.96
C GLY A 23 9.25 6.49 -1.01
N LEU A 24 8.66 6.17 0.13
CA LEU A 24 9.18 5.16 1.07
C LEU A 24 8.67 3.77 0.69
N GLU A 25 9.45 2.73 1.02
CA GLU A 25 9.07 1.33 0.79
C GLU A 25 7.82 0.95 1.57
N LEU A 26 7.04 0.02 1.02
CA LEU A 26 5.91 -0.59 1.72
C LEU A 26 6.41 -1.69 2.66
N GLU A 27 5.93 -1.64 3.89
CA GLU A 27 6.25 -2.55 4.99
C GLU A 27 5.04 -3.43 5.34
N GLU A 28 5.28 -4.49 6.13
CA GLU A 28 4.28 -5.51 6.47
C GLU A 28 2.99 -4.93 7.11
N PHE A 29 3.11 -3.80 7.80
CA PHE A 29 2.01 -3.17 8.53
C PHE A 29 1.30 -2.07 7.75
N ASP A 30 1.63 -1.91 6.48
CA ASP A 30 1.02 -0.88 5.64
C ASP A 30 -0.29 -1.37 5.01
N GLN A 31 -1.32 -0.52 5.10
CA GLN A 31 -2.57 -0.72 4.39
C GLN A 31 -2.49 -0.11 2.97
N VAL A 32 -2.42 -0.96 1.95
CA VAL A 32 -2.49 -0.66 0.53
C VAL A 32 -3.93 -0.68 0.08
N THR A 33 -4.48 0.42 -0.45
CA THR A 33 -5.90 0.38 -0.90
C THR A 33 -6.08 -0.04 -2.36
N GLY A 34 -4.97 -0.19 -3.11
CA GLY A 34 -4.87 -0.86 -4.41
C GLY A 34 -6.09 -0.71 -5.32
N THR A 35 -6.25 0.44 -5.97
CA THR A 35 -7.27 0.60 -7.01
C THR A 35 -6.64 0.35 -8.37
N GLY A 36 -7.28 -0.46 -9.22
CA GLY A 36 -6.76 -0.97 -10.51
C GLY A 36 -6.40 0.06 -11.60
N ILE A 37 -6.20 1.33 -11.23
CA ILE A 37 -5.69 2.41 -12.08
C ILE A 37 -4.49 3.15 -11.42
N HIS A 38 -4.22 3.00 -10.11
CA HIS A 38 -3.38 3.95 -9.35
C HIS A 38 -2.43 3.34 -8.28
N GLY A 39 -1.70 2.27 -8.59
CA GLY A 39 -0.46 1.97 -7.86
C GLY A 39 -0.60 1.53 -6.39
N TYR A 40 0.55 1.50 -5.70
CA TYR A 40 0.68 1.04 -4.30
C TYR A 40 1.10 2.20 -3.37
N TYR A 41 0.50 2.28 -2.19
CA TYR A 41 0.69 3.41 -1.29
C TYR A 41 0.32 3.08 0.15
N HIS A 42 0.88 3.84 1.10
CA HIS A 42 0.54 3.79 2.51
C HIS A 42 -0.86 4.32 2.77
N TRP A 43 -1.59 3.66 3.66
CA TRP A 43 -2.89 4.14 4.12
C TRP A 43 -2.83 5.54 4.69
N THR A 44 -1.82 5.84 5.50
CA THR A 44 -1.62 7.16 6.10
C THR A 44 -1.28 8.25 5.08
N CYS A 45 -0.79 7.88 3.89
CA CYS A 45 -0.49 8.80 2.81
C CYS A 45 -1.73 9.17 1.98
N VAL A 46 -2.83 8.44 2.13
CA VAL A 46 -4.09 8.68 1.41
C VAL A 46 -5.03 9.46 2.30
N THR A 47 -5.72 10.44 1.72
CA THR A 47 -6.83 11.10 2.41
C THR A 47 -8.07 10.22 2.28
N HIS A 48 -8.54 9.69 3.41
CA HIS A 48 -9.77 8.91 3.47
C HIS A 48 -10.97 9.85 3.57
N VAL A 49 -11.96 9.61 2.73
CA VAL A 49 -13.29 10.19 2.87
C VAL A 49 -14.18 9.05 3.33
N ASP A 50 -14.78 9.18 4.50
CA ASP A 50 -15.75 8.21 5.05
C ASP A 50 -16.94 7.98 4.10
#